data_AF-A0A352XNP7-F1
#
_entry.id   AF-A0A352XNP7-F1
#
_cell.length_a   1.000
_cell.length_b   1.000
_cell.length_c   1.000
_cell.angle_alpha   90.00
_cell.angle_beta   90.00
_cell.angle_gamma   90.00
#
_symmetry.space_group_name_H-M   'P 1'
#
loop_
_entity.id
_entity.type
_entity.pdbx_description
1 polymer ?
#
loop_
_entity_poly.entity_id
_entity_poly.type
_entity_poly.pdbx_seq_one_letter_code
_entity_poly.pdbx_strand_id
1 'polypeptide(L)'
;MNEASPIASSVSREFLEVEIASLPASTLLHEHHSLQVYLCHAHLIPQVLREIGIQREITFRAVGEGTGLAVDLDEYDEFYLHLFLWDREQGKIVGGYRLGVVSQLLAALGSRGLYTSTLFGFSPELLTQLHSGIELGRSFVTPAYQGHPFVLSMLWKGIGTFVARNPQHHLLFGPVSISNDYSHLSRSLMVEFLRQEKMHDDWSALVQPRMPFVSNLSVLHERRLRECSNVNHVTAVISDIEQNQKGVPILLKHYLKLNARVLSFNVDENFANALDVLIVVDLLDAPEQTIKRYFGADGWSRIHAHSQNKQLCCA
;
A
#
# COMPACT_ATOMS: atom_id res chain seq x y z
N MET A 1 -26.40 -6.53 -7.52
CA MET A 1 -25.07 -6.05 -7.93
C MET A 1 -25.30 -5.06 -9.05
N ASN A 2 -24.90 -3.80 -8.87
CA ASN A 2 -24.85 -2.89 -10.02
C ASN A 2 -23.79 -3.44 -10.99
N GLU A 3 -24.12 -3.48 -12.27
CA GLU A 3 -23.23 -3.98 -13.30
C GLU A 3 -22.02 -3.06 -13.41
N ALA A 4 -20.81 -3.62 -13.43
CA ALA A 4 -19.58 -2.84 -13.50
C ALA A 4 -19.52 -2.08 -14.84
N SER A 5 -19.15 -0.81 -14.79
CA SER A 5 -18.98 0.01 -16.00
C SER A 5 -17.85 -0.55 -16.87
N PRO A 6 -17.95 -0.48 -18.21
CA PRO A 6 -16.83 -0.79 -19.08
C PRO A 6 -15.59 0.03 -18.70
N ILE A 7 -14.43 -0.62 -18.64
CA ILE A 7 -13.16 0.07 -18.36
C ILE A 7 -12.86 1.04 -19.51
N ALA A 8 -12.39 2.24 -19.18
CA ALA A 8 -12.02 3.24 -20.18
C ALA A 8 -10.81 2.78 -21.01
N SER A 9 -10.73 3.25 -22.25
CA SER A 9 -9.56 3.01 -23.10
C SER A 9 -8.32 3.72 -22.56
N SER A 10 -7.20 3.02 -22.61
CA SER A 10 -5.87 3.56 -22.30
C SER A 10 -5.59 4.83 -23.10
N VAL A 11 -4.85 5.73 -22.47
CA VAL A 11 -4.31 6.93 -23.09
C VAL A 11 -3.28 6.54 -24.14
N SER A 12 -3.21 7.31 -25.23
CA SER A 12 -2.24 7.02 -26.30
C SER A 12 -0.81 7.15 -25.78
N ARG A 13 0.09 6.29 -26.28
CA ARG A 13 1.49 6.26 -25.90
C ARG A 13 2.17 7.62 -26.11
N GLU A 14 1.84 8.30 -27.19
CA GLU A 14 2.42 9.59 -27.56
C GLU A 14 2.11 10.67 -26.51
N PHE A 15 0.88 10.71 -26.00
CA PHE A 15 0.52 11.66 -24.94
C PHE A 15 1.25 11.37 -23.64
N LEU A 16 1.40 10.10 -23.27
CA LEU A 16 2.15 9.70 -22.08
C LEU A 16 3.64 10.06 -22.20
N GLU A 17 4.26 9.78 -23.35
CA GLU A 17 5.67 10.10 -23.61
C GLU A 17 5.93 11.61 -23.56
N VAL A 18 5.07 12.42 -24.18
CA VAL A 18 5.18 13.89 -24.14
C VAL A 18 5.06 14.42 -22.72
N GLU A 19 4.07 13.93 -21.95
CA GLU A 19 3.86 14.39 -20.59
C GLU A 19 5.04 14.01 -19.69
N ILE A 20 5.52 12.76 -19.75
CA ILE A 20 6.68 12.28 -18.97
C ILE A 20 7.95 13.04 -19.33
N ALA A 21 8.18 13.30 -20.63
CA ALA A 21 9.34 14.08 -21.08
C ALA A 21 9.31 15.54 -20.61
N SER A 22 8.14 16.08 -20.28
CA SER A 22 7.98 17.44 -19.76
C SER A 22 8.19 17.55 -18.25
N LEU A 23 8.29 16.43 -17.53
CA LEU A 23 8.42 16.43 -16.08
C LEU A 23 9.76 17.01 -15.62
N PRO A 24 9.78 17.80 -14.52
CA PRO A 24 11.02 18.28 -13.94
C PRO A 24 11.93 17.12 -13.52
N ALA A 25 13.24 17.24 -13.74
CA ALA A 25 14.21 16.18 -13.39
C ALA A 25 14.16 15.77 -11.90
N SER A 26 13.66 16.64 -11.01
CA SER A 26 13.48 16.35 -9.58
C SER A 26 12.43 15.28 -9.28
N THR A 27 11.48 15.04 -10.20
CA THR A 27 10.40 14.05 -10.02
C THR A 27 10.90 12.62 -10.27
N LEU A 28 11.96 12.44 -11.06
CA LEU A 28 12.62 11.15 -11.26
C LEU A 28 13.37 10.76 -9.97
N LEU A 29 12.91 9.68 -9.34
CA LEU A 29 13.46 9.19 -8.08
C LEU A 29 14.50 8.08 -8.27
N HIS A 30 14.31 7.22 -9.27
CA HIS A 30 15.21 6.12 -9.55
C HIS A 30 15.06 5.65 -11.00
N GLU A 31 16.14 5.17 -11.59
CA GLU A 31 16.16 4.57 -12.93
C GLU A 31 17.04 3.32 -12.92
N HIS A 32 16.60 2.29 -13.63
CA HIS A 32 17.37 1.08 -13.87
C HIS A 32 16.96 0.42 -15.19
N HIS A 33 17.88 0.34 -16.16
CA HIS A 33 17.58 -0.03 -17.55
C HIS A 33 16.43 0.81 -18.11
N SER A 34 15.39 0.19 -18.70
CA SER A 34 14.23 0.89 -19.27
C SER A 34 13.24 1.42 -18.24
N LEU A 35 13.37 1.03 -16.97
CA LEU A 35 12.40 1.32 -15.93
C LEU A 35 12.77 2.61 -15.17
N GLN A 36 11.81 3.52 -15.08
CA GLN A 36 11.95 4.83 -14.42
C GLN A 36 10.84 5.03 -13.39
N VAL A 37 11.22 5.42 -12.17
CA VAL A 37 10.30 5.68 -11.06
C VAL A 37 10.16 7.18 -10.87
N TYR A 38 8.94 7.68 -11.00
CA TYR A 38 8.60 9.10 -10.82
C TYR A 38 7.70 9.30 -9.61
N LEU A 39 7.78 10.48 -8.99
CA LEU A 39 6.85 10.95 -7.96
C LEU A 39 6.37 12.36 -8.28
N CYS A 40 5.08 12.54 -8.51
CA CYS A 40 4.50 13.80 -8.99
C CYS A 40 3.19 14.16 -8.28
N HIS A 41 2.83 15.44 -8.28
CA HIS A 41 1.46 15.89 -7.99
C HIS A 41 0.58 15.74 -9.24
N ALA A 42 -0.72 15.52 -9.04
CA ALA A 42 -1.70 15.30 -10.11
C ALA A 42 -1.68 16.34 -11.24
N HIS A 43 -1.55 17.62 -10.91
CA HIS A 43 -1.57 18.71 -11.89
C HIS A 43 -0.41 18.68 -12.90
N LEU A 44 0.68 17.97 -12.60
CA LEU A 44 1.81 17.79 -13.53
C LEU A 44 1.61 16.61 -14.49
N ILE A 45 0.67 15.71 -14.18
CA ILE A 45 0.52 14.42 -14.84
C ILE A 45 -0.95 14.08 -15.19
N PRO A 46 -1.75 14.97 -15.79
CA PRO A 46 -3.17 14.68 -16.05
C PRO A 46 -3.39 13.44 -16.93
N GLN A 47 -2.55 13.21 -17.95
CA GLN A 47 -2.69 12.05 -18.84
C GLN A 47 -2.20 10.76 -18.19
N VAL A 48 -1.05 10.81 -17.53
CA VAL A 48 -0.48 9.70 -16.78
C VAL A 48 -1.36 9.33 -15.58
N LEU A 49 -1.96 10.29 -14.88
CA LEU A 49 -2.90 10.02 -13.79
C LEU A 49 -4.15 9.30 -14.29
N ARG A 50 -4.69 9.73 -15.44
CA ARG A 50 -5.80 9.02 -16.10
C ARG A 50 -5.41 7.59 -16.45
N GLU A 51 -4.22 7.38 -17.01
CA GLU A 51 -3.70 6.03 -17.30
C GLU A 51 -3.50 5.20 -16.04
N ILE A 52 -2.98 5.79 -14.96
CA ILE A 52 -2.86 5.14 -13.64
C ILE A 52 -4.23 4.65 -13.17
N GLY A 53 -5.27 5.48 -13.24
CA GLY A 53 -6.63 5.08 -12.83
C GLY A 53 -7.22 3.95 -13.67
N ILE A 54 -6.91 3.92 -14.97
CA ILE A 54 -7.31 2.82 -15.86
C ILE A 54 -6.57 1.53 -15.49
N GLN A 55 -5.26 1.60 -15.33
CA GLN A 55 -4.43 0.45 -15.00
C GLN A 55 -4.72 -0.11 -13.60
N ARG A 56 -5.06 0.76 -12.65
CA ARG A 56 -5.59 0.37 -11.33
C ARG A 56 -6.84 -0.48 -11.49
N GLU A 57 -7.87 0.02 -12.17
CA GLU A 57 -9.13 -0.70 -12.33
C GLU A 57 -8.95 -2.03 -13.09
N ILE A 58 -8.14 -2.06 -14.15
CA ILE A 58 -7.77 -3.31 -14.86
C ILE A 58 -7.15 -4.31 -13.89
N THR A 59 -6.19 -3.85 -13.07
CA THR A 59 -5.43 -4.71 -12.17
C THR A 59 -6.30 -5.23 -11.03
N PHE A 60 -7.12 -4.37 -10.42
CA PHE A 60 -7.95 -4.71 -9.27
C PHE A 60 -9.10 -5.65 -9.68
N ARG A 61 -9.79 -5.38 -10.80
CA ARG A 61 -10.83 -6.30 -11.30
C ARG A 61 -10.30 -7.68 -11.64
N ALA A 62 -9.07 -7.79 -12.11
CA ALA A 62 -8.45 -9.07 -12.45
C ALA A 62 -8.28 -10.01 -11.24
N VAL A 63 -8.37 -9.47 -10.01
CA VAL A 63 -8.26 -10.22 -8.76
C VAL A 63 -9.54 -10.14 -7.90
N GLY A 64 -10.68 -9.75 -8.49
CA GLY A 64 -11.97 -9.67 -7.79
C GLY A 64 -12.10 -8.47 -6.85
N GLU A 65 -11.26 -7.45 -7.03
CA GLU A 65 -11.30 -6.16 -6.34
C GLU A 65 -11.77 -5.04 -7.30
N GLY A 66 -11.60 -3.78 -6.91
CA GLY A 66 -11.83 -2.62 -7.78
C GLY A 66 -13.14 -1.89 -7.51
N THR A 67 -13.27 -0.72 -8.12
CA THR A 67 -14.38 0.20 -7.87
C THR A 67 -15.63 -0.15 -8.67
N GLY A 68 -15.48 -0.92 -9.76
CA GLY A 68 -16.54 -1.15 -10.73
C GLY A 68 -16.78 0.03 -11.67
N LEU A 69 -15.97 1.09 -11.61
CA LEU A 69 -16.05 2.27 -12.46
C LEU A 69 -15.14 2.14 -13.69
N ALA A 70 -15.29 3.03 -14.68
CA ALA A 70 -14.45 2.99 -15.88
C ALA A 70 -12.96 3.32 -15.60
N VAL A 71 -12.70 4.07 -14.53
CA VAL A 71 -11.38 4.55 -14.09
C VAL A 71 -11.39 4.60 -12.56
N ASP A 72 -10.36 4.05 -11.91
CA ASP A 72 -10.17 4.14 -10.45
C ASP A 72 -9.42 5.43 -10.08
N LEU A 73 -10.17 6.53 -10.02
CA LEU A 73 -9.76 7.82 -9.48
C LEU A 73 -10.84 8.35 -8.52
N ASP A 74 -10.41 8.94 -7.41
CA ASP A 74 -11.25 9.56 -6.39
C ASP A 74 -10.76 10.98 -6.05
N GLU A 75 -11.44 11.67 -5.13
CA GLU A 75 -11.12 13.05 -4.74
C GLU A 75 -9.72 13.19 -4.10
N TYR A 76 -9.17 12.11 -3.52
CA TYR A 76 -7.86 12.12 -2.89
C TYR A 76 -6.73 12.19 -3.92
N ASP A 77 -6.96 11.73 -5.16
CA ASP A 77 -5.94 11.78 -6.20
C ASP A 77 -5.51 13.22 -6.54
N GLU A 78 -6.32 14.25 -6.27
CA GLU A 78 -5.99 15.65 -6.53
C GLU A 78 -4.82 16.16 -5.68
N PHE A 79 -4.78 15.77 -4.39
CA PHE A 79 -3.83 16.30 -3.41
C PHE A 79 -2.83 15.29 -2.88
N TYR A 80 -2.96 14.01 -3.23
CA TYR A 80 -1.91 13.00 -2.98
C TYR A 80 -0.81 13.10 -4.04
N LEU A 81 0.37 12.60 -3.66
CA LEU A 81 1.45 12.35 -4.59
C LEU A 81 1.24 10.99 -5.28
N HIS A 82 1.63 10.92 -6.54
CA HIS A 82 1.55 9.71 -7.35
C HIS A 82 2.95 9.20 -7.66
N LEU A 83 3.28 8.05 -7.08
CA LEU A 83 4.47 7.30 -7.41
C LEU A 83 4.11 6.33 -8.53
N PHE A 84 4.79 6.37 -9.67
CA PHE A 84 4.54 5.44 -10.76
C PHE A 84 5.83 4.93 -11.40
N LEU A 85 5.76 3.71 -11.92
CA LEU A 85 6.83 3.08 -12.68
C LEU A 85 6.50 3.12 -14.17
N TRP A 86 7.38 3.74 -14.94
CA TRP A 86 7.31 3.86 -16.39
C TRP A 86 8.32 2.93 -17.04
N ASP A 87 7.87 2.13 -18.00
CA ASP A 87 8.74 1.39 -18.91
C ASP A 87 8.89 2.19 -20.20
N ARG A 88 10.05 2.83 -20.38
CA ARG A 88 10.32 3.70 -21.53
C ARG A 88 10.47 2.95 -22.85
N GLU A 89 10.79 1.66 -22.81
CA GLU A 89 10.93 0.85 -24.01
C GLU A 89 9.55 0.49 -24.55
N GLN A 90 8.68 0.03 -23.66
CA GLN A 90 7.30 -0.35 -24.00
C GLN A 90 6.35 0.85 -24.11
N GLY A 91 6.71 1.98 -23.52
CA GLY A 91 5.85 3.16 -23.43
C GLY A 91 4.62 2.91 -22.55
N LYS A 92 4.81 2.29 -21.38
CA LYS A 92 3.69 1.85 -20.50
C LYS A 92 3.92 2.17 -19.03
N ILE A 93 2.82 2.49 -18.33
CA ILE A 93 2.77 2.49 -16.87
C ILE A 93 2.65 1.04 -16.40
N VAL A 94 3.54 0.61 -15.52
CA VAL A 94 3.63 -0.81 -15.11
C VAL A 94 3.28 -1.05 -13.64
N GLY A 95 3.16 0.02 -12.86
CA GLY A 95 2.72 -0.05 -11.47
C GLY A 95 2.83 1.31 -10.78
N GLY A 96 2.35 1.39 -9.56
CA GLY A 96 2.38 2.64 -8.81
C GLY A 96 1.86 2.52 -7.38
N TYR A 97 1.96 3.63 -6.64
CA TYR A 97 1.42 3.88 -5.32
C TYR A 97 0.87 5.31 -5.25
N ARG A 98 -0.14 5.51 -4.41
CA ARG A 98 -0.60 6.83 -3.97
C ARG A 98 0.00 7.13 -2.60
N LEU A 99 0.56 8.33 -2.42
CA LEU A 99 1.32 8.75 -1.23
C LEU A 99 0.72 10.02 -0.62
N GLY A 100 0.28 9.94 0.63
CA GLY A 100 -0.26 11.06 1.40
C GLY A 100 0.67 11.44 2.55
N VAL A 101 1.28 12.63 2.53
CA VAL A 101 2.12 13.09 3.64
C VAL A 101 1.22 13.53 4.80
N VAL A 102 1.12 12.73 5.86
CA VAL A 102 0.09 12.90 6.91
C VAL A 102 0.12 14.28 7.53
N SER A 103 1.30 14.76 7.93
CA SER A 103 1.46 16.11 8.48
C SER A 103 0.86 17.21 7.59
N GLN A 104 1.05 17.13 6.28
CA GLN A 104 0.54 18.10 5.31
C GLN A 104 -0.98 17.96 5.13
N LEU A 105 -1.46 16.71 5.01
CA LEU A 105 -2.89 16.41 4.85
C LEU A 105 -3.70 16.84 6.08
N LEU A 106 -3.22 16.53 7.28
CA LEU A 106 -3.87 16.94 8.53
C LEU A 106 -3.88 18.47 8.68
N ALA A 107 -2.80 19.16 8.31
CA ALA A 107 -2.75 20.62 8.39
C ALA A 107 -3.73 21.30 7.42
N ALA A 108 -3.89 20.75 6.21
CA ALA A 108 -4.72 21.35 5.17
C ALA A 108 -6.21 20.95 5.27
N LEU A 109 -6.51 19.68 5.57
CA LEU A 109 -7.84 19.09 5.42
C LEU A 109 -8.34 18.41 6.72
N GLY A 110 -7.52 18.38 7.77
CA GLY A 110 -7.77 17.58 8.96
C GLY A 110 -7.78 16.08 8.66
N SER A 111 -8.41 15.28 9.52
CA SER A 111 -8.48 13.82 9.33
C SER A 111 -9.17 13.40 8.04
N ARG A 112 -10.09 14.21 7.50
CA ARG A 112 -10.78 13.95 6.23
C ARG A 112 -9.85 13.95 5.02
N GLY A 113 -8.66 14.55 5.14
CA GLY A 113 -7.62 14.47 4.12
C GLY A 113 -7.00 13.09 3.98
N LEU A 114 -7.17 12.20 4.96
CA LEU A 114 -6.70 10.82 4.88
C LEU A 114 -7.76 9.92 4.27
N TYR A 115 -7.43 9.19 3.20
CA TYR A 115 -8.32 8.20 2.59
C TYR A 115 -8.76 7.13 3.59
N THR A 116 -7.85 6.65 4.44
CA THR A 116 -8.15 5.68 5.49
C THR A 116 -9.18 6.17 6.49
N SER A 117 -9.43 7.48 6.62
CA SER A 117 -10.53 7.99 7.44
C SER A 117 -11.91 7.61 6.88
N THR A 118 -12.01 7.21 5.61
CA THR A 118 -13.24 6.65 5.01
C THR A 118 -13.50 5.20 5.41
N LEU A 119 -12.48 4.50 5.92
CA LEU A 119 -12.53 3.09 6.32
C LEU A 119 -12.47 2.92 7.84
N PHE A 120 -11.80 3.85 8.52
CA PHE A 120 -11.52 3.80 9.95
C PHE A 120 -11.78 5.14 10.63
N GLY A 121 -12.23 5.09 11.89
CA GLY A 121 -12.21 6.22 12.82
C GLY A 121 -10.92 6.22 13.62
N PHE A 122 -10.21 7.35 13.60
CA PHE A 122 -8.95 7.53 14.33
C PHE A 122 -9.16 8.42 15.55
N SER A 123 -8.59 8.02 16.69
CA SER A 123 -8.51 8.92 17.84
C SER A 123 -7.57 10.10 17.55
N PRO A 124 -7.77 11.28 18.18
CA PRO A 124 -6.84 12.40 18.06
C PRO A 124 -5.40 12.05 18.49
N GLU A 125 -5.27 11.18 19.49
CA GLU A 125 -3.98 10.66 19.95
C GLU A 125 -3.25 9.92 18.84
N LEU A 126 -3.92 8.98 18.16
CA LEU A 126 -3.30 8.24 17.07
C LEU A 126 -2.96 9.13 15.87
N LEU A 127 -3.81 10.10 15.52
CA LEU A 127 -3.48 11.07 14.46
C LEU A 127 -2.22 11.87 14.78
N THR A 128 -1.98 12.16 16.06
CA THR A 128 -0.74 12.82 16.51
C THR A 128 0.47 11.90 16.35
N GLN A 129 0.33 10.61 16.68
CA GLN A 129 1.39 9.62 16.49
C GLN A 129 1.71 9.37 15.01
N LEU A 130 0.69 9.37 14.15
CA LEU A 130 0.82 9.21 12.70
C LEU A 130 1.33 10.47 11.99
N HIS A 131 1.63 11.56 12.69
CA HIS A 131 2.03 12.83 12.07
C HIS A 131 3.33 12.71 11.23
N SER A 132 4.26 11.83 11.62
CA SER A 132 5.45 11.43 10.84
C SER A 132 5.15 10.38 9.77
N GLY A 133 3.87 10.12 9.49
CA GLY A 133 3.41 9.11 8.57
C GLY A 133 3.37 9.55 7.11
N ILE A 134 3.50 8.55 6.25
CA ILE A 134 3.08 8.58 4.86
C ILE A 134 1.97 7.55 4.72
N GLU A 135 0.79 8.01 4.31
CA GLU A 135 -0.29 7.12 3.92
C GLU A 135 0.00 6.53 2.55
N LEU A 136 0.04 5.21 2.46
CA LEU A 136 0.21 4.47 1.22
C LEU A 136 -1.11 3.79 0.84
N GLY A 137 -1.46 3.87 -0.44
CA GLY A 137 -2.65 3.19 -0.95
C GLY A 137 -2.61 3.00 -2.46
N ARG A 138 -3.66 2.36 -2.99
CA ARG A 138 -3.87 2.10 -4.42
C ARG A 138 -2.61 1.53 -5.11
N SER A 139 -1.93 0.65 -4.41
CA SER A 139 -0.72 -0.01 -4.90
C SER A 139 -1.09 -1.04 -5.97
N PHE A 140 -0.48 -0.97 -7.14
CA PHE A 140 -0.75 -1.91 -8.21
C PHE A 140 0.50 -2.23 -9.03
N VAL A 141 0.49 -3.40 -9.65
CA VAL A 141 1.42 -3.81 -10.70
C VAL A 141 0.57 -4.41 -11.80
N THR A 142 0.72 -3.92 -13.03
CA THR A 142 -0.12 -4.34 -14.14
C THR A 142 0.05 -5.84 -14.40
N PRO A 143 -1.00 -6.56 -14.86
CA PRO A 143 -0.96 -8.01 -14.99
C PRO A 143 0.24 -8.54 -15.79
N ALA A 144 0.65 -7.85 -16.85
CA ALA A 144 1.79 -8.23 -17.68
C ALA A 144 3.14 -8.17 -16.94
N TYR A 145 3.23 -7.45 -15.83
CA TYR A 145 4.43 -7.25 -15.03
C TYR A 145 4.36 -7.92 -13.65
N GLN A 146 3.24 -8.56 -13.31
CA GLN A 146 3.12 -9.33 -12.07
C GLN A 146 4.06 -10.54 -12.08
N GLY A 147 4.56 -10.92 -10.91
CA GLY A 147 5.57 -11.97 -10.77
C GLY A 147 7.00 -11.54 -11.09
N HIS A 148 7.20 -10.39 -11.76
CA HIS A 148 8.55 -9.84 -11.95
C HIS A 148 9.05 -9.19 -10.64
N PRO A 149 10.07 -9.74 -9.98
CA PRO A 149 10.49 -9.29 -8.65
C PRO A 149 11.07 -7.86 -8.65
N PHE A 150 11.49 -7.37 -9.82
CA PHE A 150 12.12 -6.06 -9.99
C PHE A 150 11.12 -4.91 -9.92
N VAL A 151 9.87 -5.10 -10.32
CA VAL A 151 8.86 -4.03 -10.42
C VAL A 151 8.51 -3.49 -9.04
N LEU A 152 8.11 -4.38 -8.12
CA LEU A 152 7.86 -4.00 -6.72
C LEU A 152 9.12 -3.42 -6.08
N SER A 153 10.30 -3.99 -6.39
CA SER A 153 11.57 -3.46 -5.88
C SER A 153 11.86 -2.04 -6.35
N MET A 154 11.51 -1.68 -7.59
CA MET A 154 11.70 -0.32 -8.12
C MET A 154 10.76 0.67 -7.45
N LEU A 155 9.48 0.31 -7.30
CA LEU A 155 8.50 1.13 -6.57
C LEU A 155 8.97 1.41 -5.13
N TRP A 156 9.43 0.38 -4.43
CA TRP A 156 9.95 0.52 -3.07
C TRP A 156 11.25 1.32 -3.00
N LYS A 157 12.11 1.27 -4.03
CA LYS A 157 13.23 2.20 -4.14
C LYS A 157 12.79 3.66 -4.31
N GLY A 158 11.70 3.90 -5.04
CA GLY A 158 11.07 5.22 -5.14
C GLY A 158 10.59 5.74 -3.78
N ILE A 159 9.81 4.92 -3.05
CA ILE A 159 9.38 5.23 -1.67
C ILE A 159 10.62 5.48 -0.80
N GLY A 160 11.64 4.65 -0.91
CA GLY A 160 12.87 4.77 -0.15
C GLY A 160 13.64 6.06 -0.43
N THR A 161 13.74 6.46 -1.70
CA THR A 161 14.33 7.74 -2.09
C THR A 161 13.54 8.92 -1.51
N PHE A 162 12.21 8.86 -1.52
CA PHE A 162 11.38 9.91 -0.94
C PHE A 162 11.62 10.05 0.58
N VAL A 163 11.61 8.94 1.32
CA VAL A 163 11.87 8.94 2.77
C VAL A 163 13.31 9.36 3.08
N ALA A 164 14.30 8.92 2.30
CA ALA A 164 15.70 9.33 2.51
C ALA A 164 15.93 10.83 2.29
N ARG A 165 15.11 11.48 1.46
CA ARG A 165 15.07 12.94 1.29
C ARG A 165 14.27 13.64 2.40
N ASN A 166 13.39 12.91 3.10
CA ASN A 166 12.49 13.43 4.13
C ASN A 166 12.48 12.50 5.36
N PRO A 167 13.61 12.36 6.09
CA PRO A 167 13.79 11.32 7.11
C PRO A 167 12.87 11.47 8.33
N GLN A 168 12.23 12.63 8.50
CA GLN A 168 11.17 12.83 9.48
C GLN A 168 9.91 12.02 9.19
N HIS A 169 9.72 11.53 7.96
CA HIS A 169 8.58 10.73 7.53
C HIS A 169 8.93 9.24 7.48
N HIS A 170 9.15 8.63 8.65
CA HIS A 170 9.64 7.25 8.78
C HIS A 170 8.52 6.21 8.99
N LEU A 171 7.29 6.65 9.28
CA LEU A 171 6.14 5.75 9.41
C LEU A 171 5.46 5.59 8.06
N LEU A 172 5.19 4.36 7.65
CA LEU A 172 4.32 4.06 6.51
C LEU A 172 3.06 3.40 7.05
N PHE A 173 1.88 3.88 6.66
CA PHE A 173 0.62 3.26 7.08
C PHE A 173 -0.40 3.27 5.94
N GLY A 174 -1.38 2.40 6.00
CA GLY A 174 -2.42 2.31 4.97
C GLY A 174 -3.11 0.95 4.95
N PRO A 175 -4.19 0.81 4.15
CA PRO A 175 -4.88 -0.44 4.02
C PRO A 175 -4.14 -1.35 3.03
N VAL A 176 -4.01 -2.63 3.39
CA VAL A 176 -3.65 -3.70 2.47
C VAL A 176 -4.87 -4.58 2.27
N SER A 177 -5.36 -4.61 1.04
CA SER A 177 -6.59 -5.32 0.69
C SER A 177 -6.34 -6.82 0.50
N ILE A 178 -7.30 -7.61 0.97
CA ILE A 178 -7.45 -9.04 0.72
C ILE A 178 -8.77 -9.21 -0.02
N SER A 179 -8.67 -9.55 -1.31
CA SER A 179 -9.81 -9.77 -2.20
C SER A 179 -10.92 -10.63 -1.59
N ASN A 180 -12.15 -10.31 -1.96
CA ASN A 180 -13.35 -11.10 -1.65
C ASN A 180 -13.41 -12.43 -2.45
N ASP A 181 -12.51 -12.65 -3.41
CA ASP A 181 -12.33 -13.94 -4.08
C ASP A 181 -11.81 -15.03 -3.13
N TYR A 182 -11.13 -14.65 -2.04
CA TYR A 182 -10.76 -15.61 -1.01
C TYR A 182 -12.01 -16.10 -0.29
N SER A 183 -12.07 -17.39 0.01
CA SER A 183 -13.15 -17.93 0.82
C SER A 183 -13.24 -17.21 2.18
N HIS A 184 -14.45 -17.14 2.75
CA HIS A 184 -14.66 -16.57 4.08
C HIS A 184 -13.78 -17.25 5.15
N LEU A 185 -13.58 -18.56 5.01
CA LEU A 185 -12.68 -19.33 5.88
C LEU A 185 -11.24 -18.84 5.76
N SER A 186 -10.72 -18.66 4.55
CA SER A 186 -9.36 -18.15 4.33
C SER A 186 -9.18 -16.73 4.85
N ARG A 187 -10.14 -15.83 4.62
CA ARG A 187 -10.14 -14.48 5.20
C ARG A 187 -10.15 -14.54 6.73
N SER A 188 -10.98 -15.40 7.32
CA SER A 188 -11.04 -15.59 8.78
C SER A 188 -9.72 -16.11 9.35
N LEU A 189 -9.10 -17.09 8.71
CA LEU A 189 -7.79 -17.62 9.11
C LEU A 189 -6.68 -16.55 9.05
N MET A 190 -6.67 -15.74 7.99
CA MET A 190 -5.72 -14.62 7.87
C MET A 190 -5.95 -13.56 8.95
N VAL A 191 -7.19 -13.18 9.21
CA VAL A 191 -7.54 -12.20 10.27
C VAL A 191 -7.13 -12.71 11.64
N GLU A 192 -7.48 -13.94 12.00
CA GLU A 192 -7.16 -14.49 13.31
C GLU A 192 -5.65 -14.69 13.51
N PHE A 193 -4.91 -15.10 12.47
CA PHE A 193 -3.45 -15.14 12.53
C PHE A 193 -2.85 -13.76 12.82
N LEU A 194 -3.31 -12.75 12.09
CA LEU A 194 -2.84 -11.38 12.26
C LEU A 194 -3.22 -10.81 13.63
N ARG A 195 -4.41 -11.14 14.14
CA ARG A 195 -4.87 -10.80 15.49
C ARG A 195 -3.93 -11.35 16.56
N GLN A 196 -3.55 -12.63 16.43
CA GLN A 196 -2.69 -13.31 17.39
C GLN A 196 -1.24 -12.82 17.34
N GLU A 197 -0.69 -12.61 16.14
CA GLU A 197 0.77 -12.48 15.97
C GLU A 197 1.27 -11.07 15.63
N LYS A 198 0.37 -10.17 15.17
CA LYS A 198 0.79 -8.92 14.50
C LYS A 198 0.05 -7.66 14.94
N MET A 199 -0.98 -7.74 15.78
CA MET A 199 -1.68 -6.54 16.27
C MET A 199 -0.74 -5.58 16.97
N HIS A 200 -0.88 -4.30 16.74
CA HIS A 200 -0.19 -3.28 17.52
C HIS A 200 -0.85 -3.16 18.90
N ASP A 201 -0.07 -3.33 19.96
CA ASP A 201 -0.61 -3.45 21.32
C ASP A 201 -1.37 -2.18 21.75
N ASP A 202 -0.76 -1.00 21.57
CA ASP A 202 -1.37 0.26 22.00
C ASP A 202 -2.30 0.89 20.93
N TRP A 203 -1.84 0.97 19.68
CA TRP A 203 -2.55 1.74 18.65
C TRP A 203 -3.81 1.07 18.11
N SER A 204 -3.95 -0.24 18.26
CA SER A 204 -5.16 -0.94 17.83
C SER A 204 -6.41 -0.50 18.60
N ALA A 205 -6.26 -0.12 19.88
CA ALA A 205 -7.34 0.42 20.69
C ALA A 205 -7.76 1.85 20.27
N LEU A 206 -6.92 2.53 19.48
CA LEU A 206 -7.12 3.90 19.03
C LEU A 206 -7.74 3.99 17.62
N VAL A 207 -8.09 2.85 17.03
CA VAL A 207 -8.73 2.74 15.70
C VAL A 207 -10.05 1.99 15.82
N GLN A 208 -11.09 2.52 15.20
CA GLN A 208 -12.37 1.82 15.04
C GLN A 208 -12.67 1.58 13.56
N PRO A 209 -12.88 0.33 13.10
CA PRO A 209 -13.31 0.08 11.75
C PRO A 209 -14.75 0.55 11.56
N ARG A 210 -15.07 1.09 10.39
CA ARG A 210 -16.45 1.52 10.08
C ARG A 210 -17.36 0.34 9.75
N MET A 211 -16.81 -0.66 9.08
CA MET A 211 -17.45 -1.91 8.68
C MET A 211 -16.57 -3.08 9.14
N PRO A 212 -16.67 -3.51 10.40
CA PRO A 212 -15.79 -4.56 10.96
C PRO A 212 -15.97 -5.89 10.24
N PHE A 213 -14.86 -6.58 9.99
CA PHE A 213 -14.90 -7.97 9.54
C PHE A 213 -15.21 -8.92 10.70
N VAL A 214 -16.22 -9.78 10.51
CA VAL A 214 -16.62 -10.80 11.48
C VAL A 214 -15.98 -12.14 11.07
N SER A 215 -14.95 -12.54 11.80
CA SER A 215 -14.34 -13.86 11.62
C SER A 215 -15.25 -14.95 12.19
N ASN A 216 -15.24 -16.11 11.53
CA ASN A 216 -15.92 -17.30 12.02
C ASN A 216 -15.06 -18.54 11.73
N LEU A 217 -14.41 -19.05 12.77
CA LEU A 217 -13.60 -20.27 12.71
C LEU A 217 -14.25 -21.36 13.55
N SER A 218 -14.19 -22.60 13.05
CA SER A 218 -14.53 -23.76 13.88
C SER A 218 -13.37 -24.06 14.84
N VAL A 219 -13.66 -24.78 15.93
CA VAL A 219 -12.66 -25.22 16.92
C VAL A 219 -11.47 -25.95 16.25
N LEU A 220 -11.73 -26.71 15.18
CA LEU A 220 -10.70 -27.41 14.43
C LEU A 220 -9.77 -26.44 13.68
N HIS A 221 -10.34 -25.41 13.03
CA HIS A 221 -9.57 -24.39 12.35
C HIS A 221 -8.74 -23.54 13.33
N GLU A 222 -9.28 -23.19 14.49
CA GLU A 222 -8.52 -22.49 15.54
C GLU A 222 -7.34 -23.31 16.06
N ARG A 223 -7.51 -24.63 16.22
CA ARG A 223 -6.39 -25.51 16.61
C ARG A 223 -5.29 -25.52 15.55
N ARG A 224 -5.66 -25.68 14.28
CA ARG A 224 -4.71 -25.63 13.15
C ARG A 224 -3.99 -24.28 13.08
N LEU A 225 -4.69 -23.19 13.40
CA LEU A 225 -4.11 -21.85 13.43
C LEU A 225 -3.08 -21.68 14.56
N ARG A 226 -3.35 -22.22 15.76
CA ARG A 226 -2.40 -22.17 16.90
C ARG A 226 -1.08 -22.88 16.62
N GLU A 227 -1.04 -23.79 15.66
CA GLU A 227 0.18 -24.46 15.19
C GLU A 227 0.99 -23.59 14.20
N CYS A 228 0.41 -22.51 13.70
CA CYS A 228 1.05 -21.60 12.75
C CYS A 228 1.89 -20.53 13.49
N SER A 229 3.20 -20.72 13.53
CA SER A 229 4.13 -19.76 14.16
C SER A 229 4.58 -18.60 13.26
N ASN A 230 4.26 -18.66 11.96
CA ASN A 230 4.70 -17.64 11.00
C ASN A 230 3.80 -17.60 9.75
N VAL A 231 3.97 -16.55 8.95
CA VAL A 231 3.17 -16.29 7.74
C VAL A 231 3.28 -17.40 6.68
N ASN A 232 4.39 -18.14 6.64
CA ASN A 232 4.55 -19.24 5.67
C ASN A 232 3.68 -20.44 6.05
N HIS A 233 3.50 -20.72 7.35
CA HIS A 233 2.62 -21.79 7.81
C HIS A 233 1.16 -21.47 7.45
N VAL A 234 0.70 -20.25 7.75
CA VAL A 234 -0.66 -19.83 7.37
C VAL A 234 -0.82 -19.82 5.86
N THR A 235 0.20 -19.37 5.11
CA THR A 235 0.18 -19.45 3.64
C THR A 235 -0.10 -20.86 3.14
N ALA A 236 0.58 -21.87 3.69
CA ALA A 236 0.36 -23.27 3.29
C ALA A 236 -1.09 -23.71 3.59
N VAL A 237 -1.61 -23.37 4.77
CA VAL A 237 -3.00 -23.65 5.15
C VAL A 237 -4.00 -23.00 4.19
N ILE A 238 -3.79 -21.73 3.82
CA ILE A 238 -4.66 -21.03 2.86
C ILE A 238 -4.57 -21.69 1.47
N SER A 239 -3.35 -22.02 1.01
CA SER A 239 -3.14 -22.68 -0.29
C SER A 239 -3.83 -24.05 -0.40
N ASP A 240 -4.00 -24.77 0.71
CA ASP A 240 -4.77 -26.03 0.74
C ASP A 240 -6.28 -25.83 0.59
N ILE A 241 -6.79 -24.67 1.02
CA ILE A 241 -8.22 -24.33 1.03
C ILE A 241 -8.64 -23.73 -0.32
N GLU A 242 -7.79 -22.87 -0.88
CA GLU A 242 -8.09 -22.11 -2.08
C GLU A 242 -7.86 -22.93 -3.36
N GLN A 243 -8.86 -22.98 -4.25
CA GLN A 243 -8.84 -23.80 -5.48
C GLN A 243 -7.67 -23.47 -6.43
N ASN A 244 -7.15 -22.23 -6.36
CA ASN A 244 -6.05 -21.74 -7.18
C ASN A 244 -4.69 -21.75 -6.46
N GLN A 245 -4.57 -22.49 -5.34
CA GLN A 245 -3.37 -22.51 -4.49
C GLN A 245 -2.94 -21.12 -4.01
N LYS A 246 -3.87 -20.16 -3.96
CA LYS A 246 -3.63 -18.81 -3.46
C LYS A 246 -3.17 -18.91 -2.00
N GLY A 247 -2.06 -18.25 -1.67
CA GLY A 247 -1.60 -18.11 -0.30
C GLY A 247 -1.99 -16.76 0.30
N VAL A 248 -1.34 -16.34 1.39
CA VAL A 248 -1.47 -14.94 1.86
C VAL A 248 -1.01 -13.98 0.73
N PRO A 249 -1.73 -12.86 0.48
CA PRO A 249 -1.39 -11.91 -0.58
C PRO A 249 0.08 -11.46 -0.52
N ILE A 250 0.71 -11.35 -1.70
CA ILE A 250 2.14 -11.05 -1.82
C ILE A 250 2.49 -9.71 -1.15
N LEU A 251 1.63 -8.70 -1.32
CA LEU A 251 1.85 -7.39 -0.74
C LEU A 251 1.73 -7.42 0.79
N LEU A 252 0.75 -8.12 1.35
CA LEU A 252 0.65 -8.31 2.80
C LEU A 252 1.90 -9.02 3.35
N LYS A 253 2.36 -10.10 2.70
CA LYS A 253 3.63 -10.76 3.05
C LYS A 253 4.82 -9.82 3.00
N HIS A 254 4.85 -8.92 2.01
CA HIS A 254 5.93 -7.95 1.86
C HIS A 254 5.99 -6.99 3.06
N TYR A 255 4.86 -6.41 3.46
CA TYR A 255 4.78 -5.55 4.63
C TYR A 255 5.10 -6.29 5.94
N LEU A 256 4.65 -7.53 6.11
CA LEU A 256 5.00 -8.34 7.29
C LEU A 256 6.51 -8.62 7.41
N LYS A 257 7.24 -8.70 6.29
CA LYS A 257 8.72 -8.79 6.28
C LYS A 257 9.41 -7.49 6.66
N LEU A 258 8.69 -6.37 6.66
CA LEU A 258 9.13 -5.06 7.14
C LEU A 258 8.68 -4.80 8.58
N ASN A 259 8.36 -5.86 9.34
CA ASN A 259 7.84 -5.76 10.71
C ASN A 259 6.53 -4.97 10.83
N ALA A 260 5.69 -4.98 9.79
CA ALA A 260 4.37 -4.35 9.86
C ALA A 260 3.55 -4.86 11.05
N ARG A 261 2.93 -3.93 11.77
CA ARG A 261 1.92 -4.20 12.80
C ARG A 261 0.53 -3.85 12.27
N VAL A 262 -0.46 -4.58 12.72
CA VAL A 262 -1.86 -4.42 12.31
C VAL A 262 -2.59 -3.55 13.31
N LEU A 263 -3.35 -2.57 12.83
CA LEU A 263 -4.15 -1.69 13.66
C LEU A 263 -5.62 -2.12 13.70
N SER A 264 -6.20 -2.50 12.56
CA SER A 264 -7.61 -2.87 12.47
C SER A 264 -7.95 -3.59 11.15
N PHE A 265 -9.19 -4.05 11.04
CA PHE A 265 -9.74 -4.78 9.89
C PHE A 265 -11.09 -4.20 9.48
N ASN A 266 -11.25 -3.85 8.21
CA ASN A 266 -12.48 -3.26 7.67
C ASN A 266 -12.88 -3.98 6.37
N VAL A 267 -14.18 -4.04 6.07
CA VAL A 267 -14.70 -4.47 4.76
C VAL A 267 -15.04 -3.23 3.95
N ASP A 268 -14.42 -3.06 2.77
CA ASP A 268 -14.71 -1.95 1.86
C ASP A 268 -15.73 -2.38 0.80
N GLU A 269 -16.99 -1.99 1.00
CA GLU A 269 -18.08 -2.27 0.07
C GLU A 269 -17.91 -1.54 -1.27
N ASN A 270 -17.19 -0.40 -1.30
CA ASN A 270 -16.92 0.36 -2.52
C ASN A 270 -15.73 -0.20 -3.30
N PHE A 271 -15.06 -1.22 -2.77
CA PHE A 271 -13.93 -1.90 -3.40
C PHE A 271 -14.17 -3.42 -3.45
N ALA A 272 -15.36 -3.79 -3.96
CA ALA A 272 -15.81 -5.16 -4.14
C ALA A 272 -15.84 -6.03 -2.86
N ASN A 273 -16.12 -5.43 -1.70
CA ASN A 273 -16.13 -6.08 -0.39
C ASN A 273 -14.77 -6.67 0.01
N ALA A 274 -13.68 -6.08 -0.48
CA ALA A 274 -12.33 -6.44 -0.06
C ALA A 274 -12.18 -6.26 1.46
N LEU A 275 -11.41 -7.14 2.08
CA LEU A 275 -10.99 -6.99 3.47
C LEU A 275 -9.74 -6.11 3.51
N ASP A 276 -9.86 -4.90 4.02
CA ASP A 276 -8.73 -4.02 4.29
C ASP A 276 -8.13 -4.30 5.65
N VAL A 277 -6.85 -4.66 5.64
CA VAL A 277 -6.01 -4.75 6.82
C VAL A 277 -5.29 -3.43 6.97
N LEU A 278 -5.66 -2.62 7.96
CA LEU A 278 -4.91 -1.39 8.26
C LEU A 278 -3.60 -1.77 8.94
N ILE A 279 -2.49 -1.41 8.33
CA ILE A 279 -1.16 -1.69 8.86
C ILE A 279 -0.36 -0.41 9.07
N VAL A 280 0.65 -0.52 9.93
CA VAL A 280 1.72 0.46 10.08
C VAL A 280 3.08 -0.24 10.05
N VAL A 281 4.05 0.39 9.43
CA VAL A 281 5.46 0.01 9.41
C VAL A 281 6.27 1.19 9.94
N ASP A 282 7.06 0.96 10.97
CA ASP A 282 8.12 1.89 11.35
C ASP A 282 9.42 1.49 10.65
N LEU A 283 9.89 2.34 9.74
CA LEU A 283 11.13 2.09 8.99
C LEU A 283 12.37 2.11 9.88
N LEU A 284 12.28 2.64 11.11
CA LEU A 284 13.34 2.58 12.12
C LEU A 284 13.46 1.20 12.78
N ASP A 285 12.37 0.42 12.79
CA ASP A 285 12.34 -0.95 13.33
C ASP A 285 12.40 -2.03 12.23
N ALA A 286 12.33 -1.62 10.96
CA ALA A 286 12.40 -2.53 9.84
C ALA A 286 13.80 -3.18 9.69
N PRO A 287 13.90 -4.43 9.18
CA PRO A 287 15.19 -5.11 9.05
C PRO A 287 16.19 -4.33 8.18
N GLU A 288 17.38 -4.08 8.72
CA GLU A 288 18.44 -3.27 8.08
C GLU A 288 18.74 -3.71 6.65
N GLN A 289 18.84 -5.03 6.40
CA GLN A 289 19.14 -5.55 5.07
C GLN A 289 18.05 -5.18 4.04
N THR A 290 16.80 -5.14 4.47
CA THR A 290 15.67 -4.76 3.63
C THR A 290 15.67 -3.26 3.36
N ILE A 291 15.94 -2.43 4.38
CA ILE A 291 16.05 -0.98 4.20
C ILE A 291 17.23 -0.63 3.29
N LYS A 292 18.43 -1.18 3.53
CA LYS A 292 19.59 -0.96 2.65
C LYS A 292 19.32 -1.36 1.19
N ARG A 293 18.54 -2.43 0.96
CA ARG A 293 18.16 -2.87 -0.38
C ARG A 293 17.31 -1.84 -1.13
N TYR A 294 16.35 -1.18 -0.45
CA TYR A 294 15.43 -0.24 -1.11
C TYR A 294 15.91 1.23 -1.03
N PHE A 295 16.55 1.62 0.06
CA PHE A 295 16.89 3.01 0.38
C PHE A 295 18.38 3.31 0.16
N GLY A 296 19.19 2.27 -0.06
CA GLY A 296 20.65 2.37 -0.11
C GLY A 296 21.28 2.54 1.28
N ALA A 297 22.61 2.46 1.34
CA ALA A 297 23.35 2.66 2.59
C ALA A 297 23.20 4.09 3.14
N ASP A 298 23.15 5.08 2.25
CA ASP A 298 22.98 6.49 2.62
C ASP A 298 21.57 6.76 3.15
N GLY A 299 20.53 6.18 2.54
CA GLY A 299 19.15 6.33 3.00
C GLY A 299 18.93 5.76 4.40
N TRP A 300 19.48 4.57 4.67
CA TRP A 300 19.53 3.99 6.02
C TRP A 300 20.17 4.95 7.02
N SER A 301 21.37 5.45 6.70
CA SER A 301 22.12 6.34 7.59
C SER A 301 21.36 7.63 7.92
N ARG A 302 20.66 8.22 6.93
CA ARG A 302 19.86 9.44 7.12
C ARG A 302 18.66 9.23 8.03
N ILE A 303 17.93 8.12 7.86
CA ILE A 303 16.76 7.78 8.67
C ILE A 303 17.19 7.59 10.14
N HIS A 304 18.27 6.85 10.41
CA HIS A 304 18.75 6.63 11.77
C HIS A 304 19.41 7.85 12.41
N ALA A 305 20.14 8.67 11.64
CA ALA A 305 20.70 9.91 12.16
C ALA A 305 19.61 10.89 12.64
N HIS A 306 18.47 10.95 11.93
CA HIS A 306 17.33 11.76 12.36
C HIS A 306 16.75 11.28 13.70
N SER A 307 16.60 9.96 13.88
CA SER A 307 16.11 9.37 15.14
C SER A 307 17.02 9.70 16.33
N GLN A 308 18.34 9.56 16.17
CA GLN A 308 19.31 9.87 17.23
C GLN A 308 19.29 11.35 17.65
N ASN A 309 19.19 12.27 16.69
CA ASN A 309 19.10 13.70 16.98
C ASN A 309 17.81 14.07 17.74
N LYS A 310 16.72 13.35 17.50
CA LYS A 310 15.45 13.56 18.22
C LYS A 310 15.53 13.10 19.68
N GLN A 311 16.26 12.00 19.95
CA GLN A 311 16.52 11.54 21.31
C GLN A 311 17.43 12.49 22.10
N LEU A 312 18.45 13.07 21.45
CA LEU A 312 19.38 14.02 22.07
C LEU A 312 18.74 15.38 22.39
N CYS A 313 17.77 15.85 21.60
CA CYS A 313 17.06 17.11 21.87
C CYS A 313 15.95 16.98 22.92
N CYS A 314 15.55 15.76 23.28
CA CYS A 314 14.54 15.48 24.30
C CYS A 314 15.12 15.00 25.65
N ALA A 315 16.46 14.95 25.76
CA ALA A 315 17.22 14.64 26.98
C ALA A 315 17.78 15.93 27.61
#